data_AF-A0A924LL98-F1
#
_entry.id   AF-A0A924LL98-F1
#
_cell.length_a   1.000
_cell.length_b   1.000
_cell.length_c   1.000
_cell.angle_alpha   90.00
_cell.angle_beta   90.00
_cell.angle_gamma   90.00
#
_symmetry.space_group_name_H-M   'P 1'
#
loop_
_entity.id
_entity.type
_entity.pdbx_description
1 polymer ?
#
loop_
_entity_poly.entity_id
_entity_poly.type
_entity_poly.pdbx_seq_one_letter_code
_entity_poly.pdbx_strand_id
1 'polypeptide(L)'
;MDQSGAQLSESLAVLRDAVSSLQSEDLQGVDSGSLLTDVAAMRRLVDQVEGEWLRRVGEVHARGAAQVVGAGSTKAFLRGTCLVSPSEASKAVDTATALRT
;
A
#
# COMPACT_ATOMS: atom_id res chain seq x y z
N MET A 1 11.89 2.17 -22.73
CA MET A 1 11.42 0.94 -22.08
C MET A 1 11.65 1.13 -20.59
N ASP A 2 10.57 1.20 -19.81
CA ASP A 2 10.58 1.69 -18.43
C ASP A 2 11.10 0.62 -17.45
N GLN A 3 12.42 0.55 -17.28
CA GLN A 3 13.09 -0.38 -16.36
C GLN A 3 12.62 -0.18 -14.90
N SER A 4 12.19 1.03 -14.53
CA SER A 4 11.71 1.32 -13.16
C SER A 4 10.35 0.67 -12.87
N GLY A 5 9.46 0.62 -13.86
CA GLY A 5 8.17 -0.08 -13.72
C GLY A 5 8.33 -1.60 -13.57
N ALA A 6 9.26 -2.20 -14.31
CA ALA A 6 9.55 -3.64 -14.22
C ALA A 6 10.14 -4.03 -12.86
N GLN A 7 11.11 -3.26 -12.35
CA GLN A 7 11.73 -3.51 -11.05
C GLN A 7 10.74 -3.36 -9.88
N LEU A 8 9.80 -2.42 -9.96
CA LEU A 8 8.74 -2.29 -8.96
C LEU A 8 7.79 -3.50 -8.98
N SER A 9 7.39 -3.96 -10.17
CA SER A 9 6.53 -5.14 -10.31
C SER A 9 7.17 -6.39 -9.69
N GLU A 10 8.46 -6.59 -9.91
CA GLU A 10 9.22 -7.68 -9.30
C GLU A 10 9.29 -7.54 -7.77
N SER A 11 9.58 -6.34 -7.27
CA SER A 11 9.62 -6.08 -5.83
C SER A 11 8.27 -6.34 -5.15
N LEU A 12 7.16 -5.97 -5.80
CA LEU A 12 5.82 -6.25 -5.31
C LEU A 12 5.47 -7.75 -5.36
N ALA A 13 5.98 -8.49 -6.35
CA ALA A 13 5.82 -9.94 -6.39
C ALA A 13 6.55 -10.61 -5.22
N VAL A 14 7.81 -10.23 -4.96
CA VAL A 14 8.57 -10.73 -3.81
C VAL A 14 7.87 -10.42 -2.48
N LEU A 15 7.34 -9.20 -2.32
CA LEU A 15 6.60 -8.83 -1.11
C LEU A 15 5.33 -9.67 -0.95
N ARG A 16 4.57 -9.89 -2.02
CA ARG A 16 3.37 -10.73 -2.00
C ARG A 16 3.69 -12.16 -1.60
N ASP A 17 4.76 -12.74 -2.15
CA ASP A 17 5.17 -14.10 -1.84
C ASP A 17 5.60 -14.23 -0.37
N ALA A 18 6.33 -13.23 0.15
CA ALA A 18 6.67 -13.16 1.58
C ALA A 18 5.43 -13.08 2.48
N VAL A 19 4.42 -12.27 2.11
CA VAL A 19 3.14 -12.20 2.85
C VAL A 19 2.38 -13.52 2.77
N SER A 20 2.37 -14.19 1.62
CA SER A 20 1.76 -15.51 1.48
C SER A 20 2.46 -16.56 2.36
N SER A 21 3.78 -16.48 2.51
CA SER A 21 4.52 -17.33 3.45
C SER A 21 4.05 -17.10 4.89
N LEU A 22 3.94 -15.86 5.35
CA LEU A 22 3.44 -15.53 6.69
C LEU A 22 2.02 -16.04 6.93
N GLN A 23 1.13 -15.94 5.92
CA GLN A 23 -0.25 -16.41 6.00
C GLN A 23 -0.36 -17.95 6.09
N SER A 24 0.69 -18.67 5.72
CA SER A 24 0.73 -20.14 5.77
C SER A 24 1.23 -20.69 7.11
N GLU A 25 1.74 -19.82 8.00
CA GLU A 25 2.24 -20.23 9.31
C GLU A 25 1.10 -20.65 10.24
N ASP A 26 1.28 -21.78 10.92
CA ASP A 26 0.38 -22.21 11.99
C ASP A 26 0.76 -21.50 13.30
N LEU A 27 -0.15 -20.67 13.80
CA LEU A 27 0.04 -19.95 15.05
C LEU A 27 -0.23 -20.83 16.28
N GLN A 28 -0.73 -22.06 16.12
CA GLN A 28 -0.92 -22.99 17.23
C GLN A 28 0.44 -23.39 17.82
N GLY A 29 0.63 -23.10 19.10
CA GLY A 29 1.87 -23.42 19.82
C GLY A 29 2.95 -22.34 19.74
N VAL A 30 2.72 -21.22 19.03
CA VAL A 30 3.56 -20.02 19.15
C VAL A 30 3.30 -19.38 20.51
N ASP A 31 4.37 -19.10 21.25
CA ASP A 31 4.24 -18.48 22.56
C ASP A 31 3.81 -17.00 22.44
N SER A 32 3.18 -16.47 23.49
CA SER A 32 2.64 -15.11 23.48
C SER A 32 3.70 -14.03 23.31
N GLY A 33 4.95 -14.25 23.76
CA GLY A 33 6.04 -13.29 23.62
C GLY A 33 6.47 -13.14 22.17
N SER A 34 6.57 -14.27 21.45
CA SER A 34 6.83 -14.30 20.02
C SER A 34 5.71 -13.60 19.24
N LEU A 35 4.43 -13.92 19.53
CA LEU A 35 3.29 -13.25 18.88
C LEU A 35 3.29 -11.73 19.05
N LEU A 36 3.60 -11.23 20.26
CA LEU A 36 3.69 -9.79 20.49
C LEU A 36 4.82 -9.14 19.67
N THR A 37 5.94 -9.83 19.54
CA THR A 37 7.08 -9.37 18.75
C THR A 37 6.73 -9.33 17.26
N ASP A 38 6.07 -10.36 16.76
CA ASP A 38 5.64 -10.47 15.37
C ASP A 38 4.62 -9.39 15.02
N VAL A 39 3.59 -9.18 15.86
CA VAL A 39 2.60 -8.12 15.66
C VAL A 39 3.27 -6.74 15.60
N ALA A 40 4.23 -6.46 16.47
CA ALA A 40 4.96 -5.20 16.45
C ALA A 40 5.84 -5.03 15.20
N ALA A 41 6.52 -6.10 14.77
CA ALA A 41 7.31 -6.10 13.54
C ALA A 41 6.43 -5.89 12.30
N MET A 42 5.31 -6.61 12.22
CA MET A 42 4.35 -6.47 11.13
C MET A 42 3.77 -5.06 11.06
N ARG A 43 3.40 -4.43 12.18
CA ARG A 43 2.88 -3.05 12.17
C ARG A 43 3.87 -2.07 11.55
N ARG A 44 5.16 -2.19 11.88
CA ARG A 44 6.21 -1.34 11.28
C ARG A 44 6.33 -1.55 9.77
N LEU A 45 6.18 -2.79 9.30
CA LEU A 45 6.17 -3.09 7.86
C LEU A 45 4.93 -2.49 7.18
N VAL A 46 3.75 -2.60 7.80
CA VAL A 46 2.52 -1.97 7.27
C VAL A 46 2.69 -0.46 7.20
N ASP A 47 3.28 0.18 8.21
CA ASP A 47 3.53 1.63 8.20
C ASP A 47 4.48 2.04 7.05
N GLN A 48 5.52 1.26 6.79
CA GLN A 48 6.46 1.51 5.68
C GLN A 48 5.77 1.38 4.32
N VAL A 49 4.98 0.31 4.12
CA VAL A 49 4.23 0.09 2.89
C VAL A 49 3.17 1.17 2.70
N GLU A 50 2.46 1.56 3.75
CA GLU A 50 1.45 2.62 3.71
C GLU A 50 2.08 3.98 3.38
N GLY A 51 3.21 4.33 3.99
CA GLY A 51 3.94 5.56 3.68
C GLY A 51 4.36 5.63 2.22
N GLU A 52 4.88 4.53 1.68
CA GLU A 52 5.28 4.45 0.29
C GLU A 52 4.08 4.43 -0.68
N TRP A 53 2.98 3.81 -0.28
CA TRP A 53 1.71 3.89 -1.01
C TRP A 53 1.18 5.33 -1.07
N LEU A 54 1.16 6.06 0.05
CA LEU A 54 0.74 7.46 0.11
C LEU A 54 1.62 8.35 -0.78
N ARG A 55 2.93 8.15 -0.79
CA ARG A 55 3.85 8.88 -1.70
C ARG A 55 3.45 8.69 -3.18
N ARG A 56 3.15 7.45 -3.58
CA ARG A 56 2.69 7.14 -4.96
C ARG A 56 1.30 7.68 -5.25
N VAL A 57 0.36 7.63 -4.29
CA VAL A 57 -0.95 8.28 -4.41
C VAL A 57 -0.78 9.78 -4.67
N GLY A 58 0.18 10.42 -4.00
CA GLY A 58 0.52 11.82 -4.22
C GLY A 58 0.98 12.08 -5.65
N GLU A 59 1.84 11.23 -6.22
CA GLU A 59 2.25 11.30 -7.64
C GLU A 59 1.07 11.10 -8.59
N VAL A 60 0.20 10.13 -8.33
CA VAL A 60 -1.02 9.90 -9.12
C VAL A 60 -1.92 11.13 -9.08
N HIS A 61 -2.09 11.75 -7.91
CA HIS A 61 -2.92 12.93 -7.74
C HIS A 61 -2.36 14.15 -8.46
N ALA A 62 -1.10 14.50 -8.21
CA ALA A 62 -0.47 15.68 -8.79
C ALA A 62 -0.39 15.62 -10.32
N ARG A 63 -0.23 14.43 -10.89
CA ARG A 63 -0.17 14.22 -12.34
C ARG A 63 -1.54 14.06 -13.00
N GLY A 64 -2.62 13.98 -12.21
CA GLY A 64 -3.94 13.61 -12.74
C GLY A 64 -4.00 12.19 -13.32
N ALA A 65 -3.07 11.30 -12.96
CA ALA A 65 -2.85 10.02 -13.64
C ALA A 65 -4.05 9.05 -13.57
N ALA A 66 -4.96 9.26 -12.61
CA ALA A 66 -6.22 8.52 -12.54
C ALA A 66 -7.06 8.61 -13.83
N GLN A 67 -6.91 9.70 -14.59
CA GLN A 67 -7.62 9.91 -15.86
C GLN A 67 -7.17 8.95 -16.96
N VAL A 68 -5.94 8.41 -16.89
CA VAL A 68 -5.41 7.43 -17.87
C VAL A 68 -6.29 6.18 -17.90
N VAL A 69 -6.88 5.81 -16.77
CA VAL A 69 -7.80 4.66 -16.64
C VAL A 69 -9.27 5.10 -16.59
N GLY A 70 -9.58 6.34 -16.99
CA GLY A 70 -10.94 6.87 -17.06
C GLY A 70 -11.58 7.23 -15.71
N ALA A 71 -10.82 7.22 -14.61
CA ALA A 71 -11.35 7.63 -13.32
C ALA A 71 -11.45 9.17 -13.23
N GLY A 72 -12.60 9.68 -12.79
CA GLY A 72 -12.85 11.12 -12.69
C GLY A 72 -12.03 11.86 -11.63
N SER A 73 -11.39 11.15 -10.70
CA SER A 73 -10.44 11.70 -9.73
C SER A 73 -9.59 10.60 -9.10
N THR A 74 -8.51 10.97 -8.42
CA THR A 74 -7.72 10.02 -7.61
C THR A 74 -8.57 9.37 -6.51
N LYS A 75 -9.45 10.12 -5.84
CA LYS A 75 -10.36 9.57 -4.83
C LYS A 75 -11.31 8.52 -5.44
N ALA A 76 -11.81 8.76 -6.65
CA ALA A 76 -12.64 7.80 -7.37
C ALA A 76 -11.86 6.55 -7.80
N PHE A 77 -10.62 6.71 -8.27
CA PHE A 77 -9.73 5.59 -8.58
C PHE A 77 -9.46 4.71 -7.35
N LEU A 78 -9.10 5.30 -6.21
CA LEU A 78 -8.83 4.54 -4.98
C LEU A 78 -10.06 3.74 -4.54
N ARG A 79 -11.25 4.34 -4.57
CA ARG A 79 -12.49 3.63 -4.24
C ARG A 79 -12.82 2.51 -5.22
N GLY A 80 -12.71 2.79 -6.52
CA GLY A 80 -13.14 1.86 -7.57
C GLY A 80 -12.17 0.71 -7.81
N THR A 81 -10.87 0.95 -7.64
CA THR A 81 -9.81 -0.02 -7.97
C THR A 81 -9.11 -0.57 -6.73
N CYS A 82 -8.82 0.27 -5.75
CA CYS A 82 -8.18 -0.17 -4.50
C CYS A 82 -9.20 -0.57 -3.42
N LEU A 83 -10.51 -0.45 -3.70
CA LEU A 83 -11.61 -0.86 -2.83
C LEU A 83 -11.58 -0.23 -1.43
N VAL A 84 -10.94 0.94 -1.27
CA VAL A 84 -10.95 1.68 0.00
C VAL A 84 -12.25 2.47 0.16
N SER A 85 -12.67 2.70 1.40
CA SER A 85 -13.89 3.46 1.69
C SER A 85 -13.78 4.93 1.26
N PRO A 86 -14.90 5.67 1.13
CA PRO A 86 -14.86 7.09 0.76
C PRO A 86 -14.06 7.98 1.72
N SER A 87 -14.12 7.70 3.04
CA SER A 87 -13.37 8.44 4.06
C SER A 87 -11.88 8.16 3.97
N GLU A 88 -11.49 6.89 3.78
CA GLU A 88 -10.09 6.49 3.60
C GLU A 88 -9.49 7.08 2.33
N ALA A 89 -10.22 7.04 1.20
CA ALA A 89 -9.76 7.65 -0.05
C ALA A 89 -9.51 9.15 0.11
N SER A 90 -10.37 9.85 0.84
CA SER A 90 -10.21 11.28 1.11
C SER A 90 -8.98 11.53 1.97
N LYS A 91 -8.88 10.84 3.11
CA LYS A 91 -7.74 10.94 4.03
C LYS A 91 -6.42 10.63 3.33
N ALA A 92 -6.38 9.59 2.49
CA ALA A 92 -5.18 9.19 1.76
C ALA A 92 -4.72 10.29 0.79
N VAL A 93 -5.62 10.87 0.00
CA VAL A 93 -5.26 11.96 -0.93
C VAL A 93 -4.84 13.22 -0.17
N ASP A 94 -5.54 13.58 0.91
CA ASP A 94 -5.23 14.78 1.68
C ASP A 94 -3.86 14.62 2.38
N THR A 95 -3.59 13.45 2.97
CA THR A 95 -2.28 13.11 3.56
C THR A 95 -1.18 13.09 2.50
N ALA A 96 -1.40 12.43 1.37
CA ALA A 96 -0.43 12.35 0.28
C ALA A 96 -0.10 13.73 -0.31
N THR A 97 -1.06 14.65 -0.33
CA THR A 97 -0.85 16.04 -0.75
C THR A 97 0.03 16.78 0.26
N ALA A 98 -0.23 16.61 1.56
CA ALA A 98 0.59 17.19 2.63
C ALA A 98 2.02 16.63 2.68
N LEU A 99 2.26 15.39 2.26
CA LEU A 99 3.60 14.80 2.19
C LEU A 99 4.44 15.31 1.01
N ARG A 100 3.83 16.02 0.06
CA ARG A 100 4.51 16.57 -1.14
C ARG A 100 4.97 18.03 -0.97
N THR A 101 4.52 18.71 0.07
CA THR A 101 4.92 20.08 0.40
C THR A 101 6.25 20.10 1.13
#